data_AF-A0AAX4I583-F1
#
_entry.id   AF-A0AAX4I583-F1
#
_cell.length_a   1.000
_cell.length_b   1.000
_cell.length_c   1.000
_cell.angle_alpha   90.00
_cell.angle_beta   90.00
_cell.angle_gamma   90.00
#
_symmetry.space_group_name_H-M   'P 1'
#
loop_
_entity.id
_entity.type
_entity.pdbx_description
1 polymer ?
#
loop_
_entity_poly.entity_id
_entity_poly.type
_entity_poly.pdbx_seq_one_letter_code
_entity_poly.pdbx_strand_id
1 'polypeptide(L)'
;MQLDCKFPDVLALAETCIICLCGQLRFIQGTSASAPVLASMATLINNERLSAGERPVGFLKPAIYARPEAFNDVANGDNEGYRAGPAYRAIKGWNLVVELGSPGF
;
A
#
# COMPACT_ATOMS: atom_id res chain seq x y z
N MET A 1 -19.63 -8.85 -6.66
CA MET A 1 -18.20 -8.52 -6.81
C MET A 1 -17.42 -9.73 -6.37
N GLN A 2 -16.89 -10.49 -7.31
CA GLN A 2 -16.14 -11.72 -7.03
C GLN A 2 -14.75 -11.31 -6.55
N LEU A 3 -14.48 -11.54 -5.26
CA LEU A 3 -13.15 -11.36 -4.68
C LEU A 3 -12.27 -12.50 -5.18
N ASP A 4 -11.79 -12.41 -6.40
CA ASP A 4 -10.62 -13.18 -6.81
C ASP A 4 -9.46 -12.79 -5.88
N CYS A 5 -8.67 -13.76 -5.41
CA CYS A 5 -7.52 -13.55 -4.53
C CYS A 5 -6.34 -12.92 -5.28
N LYS A 6 -6.53 -11.69 -5.75
CA LYS A 6 -5.52 -10.88 -6.44
C LYS A 6 -4.89 -9.93 -5.44
N PHE A 7 -3.59 -9.71 -5.62
CA PHE A 7 -2.75 -8.90 -4.75
C PHE A 7 -1.71 -8.20 -5.63
N PRO A 8 -1.14 -7.07 -5.17
CA PRO A 8 -1.44 -6.35 -3.91
C PRO A 8 -2.71 -5.47 -3.99
N ASP A 9 -3.38 -5.20 -2.86
CA ASP A 9 -4.56 -4.30 -2.81
C ASP A 9 -4.19 -2.80 -2.96
N VAL A 10 -3.04 -2.41 -2.42
CA VAL A 10 -2.52 -1.02 -2.39
C VAL A 10 -0.99 -1.04 -2.44
N LEU A 11 -0.39 0.09 -2.83
CA LEU A 11 1.05 0.31 -2.82
C LEU A 11 1.45 1.41 -1.82
N ALA A 12 2.62 1.28 -1.20
CA ALA A 12 3.26 2.34 -0.44
C ALA A 12 4.77 2.34 -0.72
N LEU A 13 5.47 3.36 -0.23
CA LEU A 13 6.92 3.49 -0.42
C LEU A 13 7.65 2.19 -0.03
N ALA A 14 8.43 1.66 -0.96
CA ALA A 14 9.20 0.42 -0.78
C ALA A 14 10.69 0.60 -1.15
N GLU A 15 11.06 1.77 -1.67
CA GLU A 15 12.40 2.05 -2.14
C GLU A 15 13.09 3.10 -1.27
N THR A 16 14.39 2.92 -1.05
CA THR A 16 15.28 3.89 -0.40
C THR A 16 14.77 4.31 1.00
N CYS A 17 14.26 3.35 1.77
CA CYS A 17 13.86 3.61 3.14
C CYS A 17 15.09 3.65 4.05
N ILE A 18 15.23 4.72 4.83
CA ILE A 18 16.31 4.86 5.81
C ILE A 18 15.84 4.27 7.14
N ILE A 19 16.61 3.32 7.67
CA ILE A 19 16.39 2.75 9.00
C ILE A 19 17.62 2.93 9.88
N CYS A 20 17.43 2.91 11.20
CA CYS A 20 18.52 2.74 12.16
C CYS A 20 18.55 1.27 12.61
N LEU A 21 19.60 0.54 12.23
CA LEU A 21 19.81 -0.84 12.64
C LEU A 21 21.12 -0.93 13.45
N CYS A 22 21.02 -1.40 14.69
CA CYS A 22 22.16 -1.48 15.61
C CYS A 22 22.93 -0.15 15.75
N GLY A 23 22.21 0.98 15.81
CA GLY A 23 22.79 2.32 15.96
C GLY A 23 23.38 2.91 14.66
N GLN A 24 23.23 2.23 13.52
CA GLN A 24 23.74 2.70 12.23
C GLN A 24 22.61 2.96 11.24
N LEU A 25 22.72 4.07 10.52
CA LEU A 25 21.83 4.36 9.40
C LEU A 25 22.12 3.41 8.24
N ARG A 26 21.04 2.86 7.66
CA ARG A 26 21.08 1.94 6.53
C ARG A 26 19.96 2.30 5.55
N PHE A 27 20.24 2.13 4.27
CA PHE A 27 19.22 2.11 3.24
C PHE A 27 18.72 0.68 3.07
N ILE A 28 17.41 0.51 3.09
CA ILE A 28 16.74 -0.76 2.77
C ILE A 28 15.72 -0.55 1.66
N GLN A 29 15.35 -1.65 1.02
CA GLN A 29 14.29 -1.72 0.03
C GLN A 29 13.41 -2.94 0.33
N GLY A 30 12.19 -2.94 -0.20
CA GLY A 30 11.27 -4.06 -0.15
C GLY A 30 9.93 -3.72 0.47
N THR A 31 8.93 -4.54 0.14
CA THR A 31 7.55 -4.40 0.62
C THR A 31 7.41 -4.52 2.14
N SER A 32 8.40 -5.10 2.82
CA SER A 32 8.53 -5.09 4.28
C SER A 32 8.59 -3.67 4.86
N ALA A 33 9.11 -2.69 4.11
CA ALA A 33 9.10 -1.29 4.52
C ALA A 33 7.73 -0.62 4.26
N SER A 34 7.00 -1.08 3.24
CA SER A 34 5.66 -0.57 2.90
C SER A 34 4.60 -0.96 3.94
N ALA A 35 4.67 -2.17 4.50
CA ALA A 35 3.73 -2.67 5.49
C ALA A 35 3.59 -1.77 6.74
N PRO A 36 4.69 -1.37 7.43
CA PRO A 36 4.59 -0.47 8.59
C PRO A 36 4.19 0.96 8.21
N VAL A 37 4.47 1.43 6.98
CA VAL A 37 3.97 2.73 6.49
C VAL A 37 2.44 2.70 6.43
N LEU A 38 1.85 1.70 5.76
CA LEU A 38 0.39 1.55 5.69
C LEU A 38 -0.25 1.35 7.07
N ALA A 39 0.39 0.58 7.96
CA ALA A 39 -0.10 0.38 9.33
C ALA A 39 -0.12 1.69 10.14
N SER A 40 0.90 2.55 9.95
CA SER A 40 0.96 3.87 10.58
C SER A 40 -0.17 4.79 10.09
N MET A 41 -0.45 4.78 8.77
CA MET A 41 -1.56 5.54 8.19
C MET A 41 -2.92 5.05 8.72
N ALA A 42 -3.13 3.73 8.78
CA ALA A 42 -4.34 3.16 9.37
C ALA A 42 -4.51 3.54 10.85
N THR A 43 -3.41 3.66 11.59
CA THR A 43 -3.42 4.12 12.99
C THR A 43 -3.88 5.57 13.09
N LEU A 44 -3.36 6.46 12.25
CA LEU A 44 -3.80 7.86 12.19
C LEU A 44 -5.29 7.98 11.84
N ILE A 45 -5.75 7.21 10.85
CA ILE A 45 -7.18 7.17 10.48
C ILE A 45 -8.04 6.71 11.67
N ASN A 46 -7.61 5.66 12.37
CA ASN A 46 -8.34 5.19 13.56
C ASN A 46 -8.34 6.22 14.69
N ASN A 47 -7.25 6.98 14.86
CA ASN A 47 -7.19 8.06 15.84
C ASN A 47 -8.25 9.15 15.56
N GLU A 48 -8.37 9.57 14.30
CA GLU A 48 -9.39 10.56 13.89
C GLU A 48 -10.81 9.99 14.07
N ARG A 49 -11.05 8.75 13.66
CA ARG A 49 -12.35 8.07 13.84
C ARG A 49 -12.74 8.00 15.31
N LEU A 50 -11.83 7.59 16.18
CA LEU A 50 -12.08 7.50 17.62
C LEU A 50 -12.36 8.88 18.23
N SER A 51 -11.64 9.91 17.79
CA SER A 51 -11.87 11.30 18.22
C SER A 51 -13.25 11.82 17.80
N ALA A 52 -13.78 11.34 16.67
CA ALA A 52 -15.14 11.60 16.21
C ALA A 52 -16.20 10.69 16.83
N GLY A 53 -15.85 9.81 17.78
CA GLY A 53 -16.77 8.85 18.39
C GLY A 53 -17.14 7.66 17.50
N GLU A 54 -16.44 7.47 16.39
CA GLU A 54 -16.62 6.31 15.51
C GLU A 54 -15.80 5.10 15.98
N ARG A 55 -16.17 3.91 15.49
CA ARG A 55 -15.38 2.69 15.67
C ARG A 55 -14.17 2.68 14.73
N PRO A 56 -13.05 2.00 15.10
CA PRO A 56 -11.94 1.75 14.19
C PRO A 56 -12.38 1.08 12.89
N VAL A 57 -11.63 1.28 11.81
CA VAL A 57 -11.97 0.74 10.47
C VAL A 57 -12.00 -0.79 10.46
N GLY A 58 -11.17 -1.45 11.29
CA GLY A 58 -11.07 -2.91 11.32
C GLY A 58 -10.43 -3.47 10.05
N PHE A 59 -11.08 -4.45 9.41
CA PHE A 59 -10.59 -5.02 8.16
C PHE A 59 -10.69 -3.97 7.04
N LEU A 60 -9.53 -3.53 6.51
CA LEU A 60 -9.45 -2.36 5.63
C LEU A 60 -10.06 -2.58 4.24
N LYS A 61 -10.07 -3.81 3.72
CA LYS A 61 -10.41 -4.09 2.32
C LYS A 61 -11.77 -3.54 1.88
N PRO A 62 -12.88 -3.75 2.61
CA PRO A 62 -14.16 -3.14 2.25
C PRO A 62 -14.12 -1.61 2.24
N ALA A 63 -13.39 -0.99 3.17
CA ALA A 63 -13.33 0.46 3.32
C ALA A 63 -12.55 1.13 2.17
N ILE A 64 -11.39 0.57 1.80
CA ILE A 64 -10.55 1.16 0.75
C ILE A 64 -11.17 1.01 -0.64
N TYR A 65 -11.83 -0.12 -0.92
CA TYR A 65 -12.52 -0.33 -2.19
C TYR A 65 -13.81 0.49 -2.33
N ALA A 66 -14.38 0.96 -1.23
CA ALA A 66 -15.51 1.90 -1.25
C ALA A 66 -15.08 3.35 -1.56
N ARG A 67 -13.76 3.63 -1.55
CA ARG A 67 -13.18 4.98 -1.70
C ARG A 67 -11.97 4.98 -2.65
N PRO A 68 -12.10 4.51 -3.91
CA PRO A 68 -10.98 4.51 -4.86
C PRO A 68 -10.44 5.91 -5.14
N GLU A 69 -11.25 6.96 -4.97
CA GLU A 69 -10.86 8.37 -5.12
C GLU A 69 -9.82 8.84 -4.09
N ALA A 70 -9.62 8.11 -2.99
CA ALA A 70 -8.63 8.42 -1.96
C ALA A 70 -7.22 7.92 -2.30
N PHE A 71 -7.02 7.33 -3.48
CA PHE A 71 -5.75 6.77 -3.93
C PHE A 71 -5.24 7.45 -5.19
N ASN A 72 -3.92 7.57 -5.29
CA ASN A 72 -3.23 8.02 -6.48
C ASN A 72 -2.98 6.82 -7.41
N ASP A 73 -3.50 6.90 -8.64
CA ASP A 73 -3.28 5.88 -9.67
C ASP A 73 -1.80 5.82 -10.08
N VAL A 74 -1.21 4.62 -10.01
CA VAL A 74 0.17 4.37 -10.44
C VAL A 74 0.11 3.61 -11.76
N ALA A 75 0.26 4.34 -12.85
CA ALA A 75 0.09 3.82 -14.21
C ALA A 75 1.41 3.54 -14.95
N ASN A 76 2.57 3.69 -14.29
CA ASN A 76 3.89 3.49 -14.86
C ASN A 76 4.74 2.54 -14.01
N GLY A 77 5.61 1.78 -14.66
CA GLY A 77 6.47 0.78 -14.03
C GLY A 77 5.95 -0.65 -14.20
N ASP A 78 6.69 -1.58 -13.61
CA ASP A 78 6.42 -3.01 -13.59
C ASP A 78 6.98 -3.58 -12.29
N ASN A 79 6.76 -4.87 -12.06
CA ASN A 79 7.38 -5.60 -10.95
C ASN A 79 8.59 -6.44 -11.39
N GLU A 80 9.28 -6.00 -12.44
CA GLU A 80 10.50 -6.64 -12.91
C GLU A 80 11.65 -6.35 -11.93
N GLY A 81 12.16 -7.39 -11.28
CA GLY A 81 13.17 -7.22 -10.22
C GLY A 81 13.48 -8.50 -9.46
N TYR A 82 12.58 -9.48 -9.51
CA TYR A 82 12.80 -10.82 -9.00
C TYR A 82 12.48 -11.86 -10.08
N ARG A 83 13.32 -12.91 -10.21
CA ARG A 83 13.15 -13.96 -11.21
C ARG A 83 12.08 -14.98 -10.78
N ALA A 84 10.83 -14.55 -10.66
CA ALA A 84 9.68 -15.40 -10.36
C ALA A 84 8.80 -15.75 -11.58
N GLY A 85 9.09 -15.19 -12.75
CA GLY A 85 8.30 -15.38 -13.97
C GLY A 85 8.15 -14.08 -14.77
N PRO A 86 7.26 -14.04 -15.76
CA PRO A 86 6.94 -12.82 -16.48
C PRO A 86 6.44 -11.73 -15.53
N ALA A 87 6.97 -10.51 -15.68
CA ALA A 87 6.53 -9.35 -14.92
C ALA A 87 5.15 -8.87 -15.38
N TYR A 88 4.43 -8.23 -14.46
CA TYR A 88 3.21 -7.48 -14.75
C TYR A 88 3.56 -6.00 -14.90
N ARG A 89 2.87 -5.31 -15.81
CA ARG A 89 3.04 -3.88 -16.06
C ARG A 89 1.91 -3.09 -15.43
N ALA A 90 2.25 -1.97 -14.80
CA ALA A 90 1.27 -1.01 -14.34
C ALA A 90 0.56 -0.37 -15.54
N ILE A 91 -0.75 -0.25 -15.46
CA ILE A 91 -1.60 0.41 -16.45
C ILE A 91 -2.57 1.34 -15.72
N LYS A 92 -3.15 2.30 -16.43
CA LYS A 92 -4.15 3.19 -15.84
C LYS A 92 -5.33 2.40 -15.26
N GLY A 93 -5.73 2.72 -14.03
CA GLY A 93 -6.78 2.01 -13.31
C GLY A 93 -6.33 0.66 -12.75
N TRP A 94 -7.29 -0.22 -12.48
CA TRP A 94 -7.02 -1.50 -11.82
C TRP A 94 -5.98 -2.34 -12.58
N ASN A 95 -4.92 -2.75 -11.87
CA ASN A 95 -3.87 -3.60 -12.43
C ASN A 95 -3.21 -4.48 -11.35
N LEU A 96 -2.55 -5.56 -11.78
CA LEU A 96 -1.91 -6.55 -10.90
C LEU A 96 -0.58 -6.09 -10.26
N VAL A 97 -0.16 -4.84 -10.49
CA VAL A 97 1.06 -4.27 -9.91
C VAL A 97 0.72 -3.42 -8.68
N VAL A 98 -0.37 -2.64 -8.73
CA VAL A 98 -0.71 -1.65 -7.71
C VAL A 98 -2.19 -1.58 -7.30
N GLU A 99 -3.10 -2.31 -7.97
CA GLU A 99 -4.57 -2.26 -7.84
C GLU A 99 -5.15 -0.86 -7.65
N LEU A 100 -5.40 -0.41 -6.40
CA LEU A 100 -5.94 0.93 -6.11
C LEU A 100 -4.90 2.05 -6.22
N GLY A 101 -3.60 1.73 -6.14
CA GLY A 101 -2.50 2.69 -6.16
C GLY A 101 -1.99 3.04 -4.76
N SER A 102 -1.43 4.24 -4.60
CA SER A 102 -0.90 4.70 -3.31
C SER A 102 -1.89 5.59 -2.57
N PRO A 103 -2.06 5.46 -1.23
CA PRO A 103 -2.99 6.32 -0.51
C PRO A 103 -2.61 7.80 -0.65
N GLY A 104 -3.57 8.67 -0.98
CA GLY A 104 -3.43 10.12 -0.99
C GLY A 104 -3.77 10.69 0.38
N PHE A 105 -2.81 10.66 1.29
CA PHE A 105 -2.94 11.20 2.66
C PHE A 105 -2.68 12.70 2.71
#